data_AF-A0A2A2GPE4-F1
#
_entry.id   AF-A0A2A2GPE4-F1
#
_cell.length_a   1.000
_cell.length_b   1.000
_cell.length_c   1.000
_cell.angle_alpha   90.00
_cell.angle_beta   90.00
_cell.angle_gamma   90.00
#
_symmetry.space_group_name_H-M   'P 1'
#
loop_
_entity.id
_entity.type
_entity.pdbx_description
1 polymer ?
#
loop_
_entity_poly.entity_id
_entity_poly.type
_entity_poly.pdbx_seq_one_letter_code
_entity_poly.pdbx_strand_id
1 'polypeptide(L)'
;MGQVAFDTQEFVETLENAGIAKEHARAISLAVRKSHEVADVATKADIVELKHEIAEVNRNVADVRKDMEHRFEKVESHMEALTDKLLIKVTKVIICCVGLGSTIVTLIIKFL
;
A
#
# COMPACT_ATOMS: atom_id res chain seq x y z
N MET A 1 1.10 31.13 -3.54
CA MET A 1 1.93 31.67 -4.64
C MET A 1 1.02 31.76 -5.85
N GLY A 2 0.66 32.97 -6.23
CA GLY A 2 -0.49 33.24 -7.09
C GLY A 2 -0.36 32.68 -8.50
N GLN A 3 -1.46 32.16 -9.04
CA GLN A 3 -1.71 32.36 -10.46
C GLN A 3 -1.51 33.85 -10.72
N VAL A 4 -0.48 34.20 -11.49
CA VAL A 4 -0.40 35.56 -12.03
C VAL A 4 -1.63 35.70 -12.90
N ALA A 5 -2.60 36.49 -12.44
CA ALA A 5 -3.82 36.72 -13.19
C ALA A 5 -3.43 37.24 -14.57
N PHE A 6 -4.01 36.66 -15.63
CA PHE A 6 -3.71 37.09 -16.98
C PHE A 6 -4.22 38.53 -17.17
N ASP A 7 -3.30 39.49 -17.15
CA ASP A 7 -3.61 40.90 -17.37
C ASP A 7 -3.91 41.11 -18.86
N THR A 8 -5.21 41.13 -19.16
CA THR A 8 -5.72 41.27 -20.51
C THR A 8 -5.32 42.63 -21.11
N GLN A 9 -5.16 43.66 -20.28
CA GLN A 9 -4.85 45.02 -20.73
C GLN A 9 -3.36 45.15 -21.08
N GLU A 10 -2.46 44.74 -20.19
CA GLU A 10 -1.01 44.76 -20.44
C GLU A 10 -0.65 43.93 -21.68
N PHE A 11 -1.30 42.77 -21.86
CA PHE A 11 -1.10 41.92 -23.03
C PHE A 11 -1.56 42.59 -24.34
N VAL A 12 -2.71 43.29 -24.33
CA VAL A 12 -3.21 44.02 -25.50
C VAL A 12 -2.29 45.20 -25.84
N GLU A 13 -1.86 45.97 -24.84
CA GLU A 13 -0.94 47.11 -25.03
C GLU A 13 0.41 46.64 -25.61
N THR A 14 0.91 45.48 -25.16
CA THR A 14 2.14 44.87 -25.71
C THR A 14 1.98 44.53 -27.20
N LEU A 15 0.84 43.97 -27.60
CA LEU A 15 0.55 43.65 -28.99
C LEU A 15 0.35 44.91 -29.85
N GLU A 16 -0.31 45.95 -29.31
CA GLU A 16 -0.46 47.24 -29.98
C GLU A 16 0.91 47.90 -30.23
N ASN A 17 1.80 47.90 -29.22
CA ASN A 17 3.17 48.41 -29.35
C ASN A 17 4.03 47.60 -30.34
N ALA A 18 3.71 46.32 -30.57
CA ALA A 18 4.33 45.48 -31.58
C ALA A 18 3.74 45.68 -33.00
N GLY A 19 2.79 46.61 -33.16
CA GLY A 19 2.19 46.95 -34.46
C GLY A 19 0.96 46.12 -34.82
N ILE A 20 0.39 45.35 -33.88
CA ILE A 20 -0.88 44.62 -34.10
C ILE A 20 -2.06 45.57 -33.88
N ALA A 21 -2.98 45.61 -34.83
CA ALA A 21 -4.20 46.40 -34.71
C ALA A 21 -5.02 45.98 -33.47
N LYS A 22 -5.57 46.97 -32.78
CA LYS A 22 -6.27 46.81 -31.49
C LYS A 22 -7.34 45.72 -31.48
N GLU A 23 -8.11 45.57 -32.56
CA GLU A 23 -9.13 44.52 -32.64
C GLU A 23 -8.51 43.12 -32.62
N HIS A 24 -7.39 42.94 -33.34
CA HIS A 24 -6.67 41.67 -33.41
C HIS A 24 -5.94 41.38 -32.08
N ALA A 25 -5.33 42.40 -31.46
CA ALA A 25 -4.69 42.27 -30.16
C ALA A 25 -5.69 41.78 -29.08
N ARG A 26 -6.90 42.35 -29.07
CA ARG A 26 -7.99 41.91 -28.17
C ARG A 26 -8.46 40.49 -28.46
N ALA A 27 -8.60 40.13 -29.73
CA ALA A 27 -9.01 38.77 -30.11
C ALA A 27 -7.98 37.71 -29.67
N ILE A 28 -6.69 37.99 -29.87
CA ILE A 28 -5.58 37.11 -29.44
C ILE A 28 -5.56 37.02 -27.91
N SER A 29 -5.67 38.15 -27.21
CA SER A 29 -5.72 38.20 -25.74
C SER A 29 -6.85 37.32 -25.18
N LEU A 30 -8.04 37.40 -25.77
CA LEU A 30 -9.20 36.60 -25.36
C LEU A 30 -8.98 35.10 -25.61
N ALA A 31 -8.39 34.73 -26.75
CA ALA A 31 -8.08 33.33 -27.06
C ALA A 31 -7.04 32.73 -26.09
N VAL A 32 -6.00 33.51 -25.75
CA VAL A 32 -4.95 33.09 -24.80
C VAL A 32 -5.51 32.97 -23.37
N ARG A 33 -6.31 33.95 -22.92
CA ARG A 33 -6.99 33.90 -21.61
C ARG A 33 -7.88 32.66 -21.49
N LYS A 34 -8.70 32.42 -22.50
CA LYS A 34 -9.61 31.25 -22.53
C LYS A 34 -8.83 29.93 -22.52
N SER A 35 -7.65 29.88 -23.14
CA SER A 35 -6.78 28.70 -23.10
C SER A 35 -6.17 28.45 -21.72
N HIS A 36 -5.91 29.50 -20.95
CA HIS A 36 -5.43 29.40 -19.56
C HIS A 36 -6.55 29.07 -18.55
N GLU A 37 -7.78 29.50 -18.79
CA GLU A 37 -8.95 29.15 -17.95
C GLU A 37 -9.36 27.68 -18.07
N VAL A 38 -9.07 27.02 -19.19
CA VAL A 38 -9.40 25.61 -19.46
C VAL A 38 -8.28 24.66 -18.98
N ALA A 39 -7.09 25.18 -18.68
CA ALA A 39 -6.01 24.39 -18.12
C ALA A 39 -6.27 24.16 -16.63
N ASP A 40 -6.89 23.03 -16.31
CA ASP A 40 -7.05 22.54 -14.94
C ASP A 40 -5.67 22.16 -14.39
N VAL A 41 -4.95 23.15 -13.86
CA VAL A 41 -3.58 23.00 -13.40
C VAL A 41 -3.58 22.73 -11.90
N ALA A 42 -3.07 21.55 -11.53
CA ALA A 42 -2.80 21.23 -10.13
C ALA A 42 -1.93 22.33 -9.50
N THR A 43 -2.40 22.90 -8.41
CA THR A 43 -1.70 23.97 -7.71
C THR A 43 -0.52 23.41 -6.92
N LYS A 44 0.39 24.30 -6.48
CA LYS A 44 1.46 23.91 -5.56
C LYS A 44 0.91 23.32 -4.25
N ALA A 45 -0.30 23.69 -3.84
CA ALA A 45 -0.94 23.14 -2.64
C ALA A 45 -1.33 21.68 -2.87
N ASP A 46 -1.94 21.37 -4.01
CA ASP A 46 -2.35 20.01 -4.39
C ASP A 46 -1.13 19.07 -4.44
N ILE A 47 0.01 19.58 -4.94
CA ILE A 47 1.28 18.82 -4.93
C ILE A 47 1.76 18.53 -3.50
N VAL A 48 1.59 19.48 -2.58
CA VAL A 48 1.97 19.31 -1.17
C VAL A 48 1.04 18.32 -0.46
N GLU A 49 -0.26 18.39 -0.75
CA GLU A 49 -1.27 17.46 -0.25
C GLU A 49 -0.98 16.03 -0.72
N LEU A 50 -0.77 15.84 -2.04
CA LEU A 50 -0.39 14.54 -2.60
C LEU A 50 0.90 13.99 -1.97
N LYS A 51 1.90 14.84 -1.70
CA LYS A 51 3.13 14.40 -1.00
C LYS A 51 2.83 13.92 0.42
N HIS A 52 1.90 14.56 1.11
CA HIS A 52 1.50 14.17 2.46
C HIS A 52 0.76 12.82 2.44
N GLU A 53 -0.19 12.66 1.53
CA GLU A 53 -0.92 11.40 1.32
C GLU A 53 0.03 10.25 0.97
N ILE A 54 0.98 10.47 0.06
CA ILE A 54 2.00 9.47 -0.29
C ILE A 54 2.85 9.10 0.93
N ALA A 55 3.22 10.06 1.78
CA ALA A 55 3.98 9.80 3.00
C ALA A 55 3.16 9.01 4.04
N GLU A 56 1.85 9.23 4.12
CA GLU A 56 0.94 8.46 4.95
C GLU A 56 0.79 7.02 4.43
N VAL A 57 0.54 6.84 3.15
CA VAL A 57 0.45 5.50 2.52
C VAL A 57 1.73 4.71 2.75
N ASN A 58 2.90 5.34 2.59
CA ASN A 58 4.19 4.67 2.84
C ASN A 58 4.34 4.21 4.30
N ARG A 59 3.85 4.99 5.27
CA ARG A 59 3.83 4.59 6.69
C ARG A 59 2.89 3.41 6.91
N ASN A 60 1.68 3.47 6.38
CA ASN A 60 0.70 2.39 6.49
C ASN A 60 1.22 1.08 5.87
N VAL A 61 1.90 1.17 4.72
CA VAL A 61 2.53 0.00 4.07
C VAL A 61 3.65 -0.58 4.93
N ALA A 62 4.48 0.26 5.55
CA ALA A 62 5.53 -0.21 6.45
C ALA A 62 4.95 -0.93 7.68
N ASP A 63 3.88 -0.40 8.28
CA ASP A 63 3.22 -1.01 9.41
C ASP A 63 2.56 -2.35 9.04
N VAL A 64 1.89 -2.44 7.90
CA VAL A 64 1.31 -3.70 7.40
C VAL A 64 2.40 -4.75 7.16
N ARG A 65 3.54 -4.36 6.58
CA ARG A 65 4.67 -5.29 6.40
C ARG A 65 5.18 -5.84 7.73
N LYS A 66 5.33 -4.98 8.73
CA LYS A 66 5.77 -5.39 10.07
C LYS A 66 4.74 -6.29 10.76
N ASP A 67 3.45 -5.99 10.65
CA ASP A 67 2.40 -6.85 11.20
C ASP A 67 2.40 -8.23 10.51
N MET A 68 2.57 -8.25 9.19
CA MET A 68 2.69 -9.51 8.44
C MET A 68 3.89 -10.33 8.89
N GLU A 69 5.07 -9.73 9.06
CA GLU A 69 6.26 -10.41 9.58
C GLU A 69 6.00 -11.03 10.96
N HIS A 70 5.45 -10.26 11.90
CA HIS A 70 5.09 -10.79 13.23
C HIS A 70 4.05 -11.91 13.16
N ARG A 71 3.09 -11.83 12.25
CA ARG A 71 2.10 -12.89 12.04
C ARG A 71 2.73 -14.14 11.44
N PHE A 72 3.70 -14.01 10.53
CA PHE A 72 4.45 -15.14 9.99
C PHE A 72 5.26 -15.84 11.08
N GLU A 73 6.02 -15.10 11.90
CA GLU A 73 6.75 -15.65 13.06
C GLU A 73 5.81 -16.39 14.03
N LYS A 74 4.64 -15.81 14.30
CA LYS A 74 3.63 -16.44 15.16
C LYS A 74 3.04 -17.71 14.54
N VAL A 75 2.84 -17.74 13.23
CA VAL A 75 2.37 -18.94 12.52
C VAL A 75 3.44 -20.03 12.55
N GLU A 76 4.70 -19.68 12.33
CA GLU A 76 5.84 -20.61 12.37
C GLU A 76 5.97 -21.26 13.76
N SER A 77 6.00 -20.46 14.82
CA SER A 77 6.04 -20.99 16.21
C SER A 77 4.82 -21.85 16.56
N HIS A 78 3.62 -21.51 16.07
CA HIS A 78 2.44 -22.36 16.24
C HIS A 78 2.58 -23.70 15.50
N MET A 79 3.17 -23.71 14.30
CA MET A 79 3.41 -24.94 13.53
C MET A 79 4.44 -25.85 14.21
N GLU A 80 5.53 -25.29 14.74
CA GLU A 80 6.51 -26.03 15.54
C GLU A 80 5.84 -26.67 16.77
N ALA A 81 5.09 -25.86 17.53
CA ALA A 81 4.40 -26.34 18.73
C ALA A 81 3.35 -27.44 18.43
N LEU A 82 2.68 -27.38 17.27
CA LEU A 82 1.77 -28.43 16.82
C LEU A 82 2.53 -29.71 16.47
N THR A 83 3.66 -29.59 15.78
CA THR A 83 4.52 -30.71 15.40
C THR A 83 5.05 -31.43 16.64
N ASP A 84 5.57 -30.70 17.62
CA ASP A 84 6.06 -31.25 18.89
C ASP A 84 4.94 -31.96 19.68
N LYS A 85 3.78 -31.30 19.81
CA LYS A 85 2.64 -31.89 20.51
C LYS A 85 2.13 -33.16 19.81
N LEU A 86 2.12 -33.19 18.49
CA LEU A 86 1.73 -34.37 17.71
C LEU A 86 2.73 -35.49 17.89
N LEU A 87 4.04 -35.21 17.80
CA LEU A 87 5.09 -36.20 18.00
C LEU A 87 4.99 -36.83 19.39
N ILE A 88 4.87 -36.01 20.44
CA ILE A 88 4.71 -36.49 21.81
C ILE A 88 3.46 -37.38 21.96
N LYS A 89 2.32 -36.97 21.37
CA LYS A 89 1.08 -37.76 21.42
C LYS A 89 1.23 -39.11 20.71
N VAL A 90 1.82 -39.11 19.50
CA VAL A 90 2.04 -40.32 18.71
C VAL A 90 2.98 -41.27 19.43
N THR A 91 4.10 -40.79 19.97
CA THR A 91 5.03 -41.62 20.74
C THR A 91 4.37 -42.26 21.97
N LYS A 92 3.55 -41.50 22.71
CA LYS A 92 2.79 -42.04 23.86
C LYS A 92 1.82 -43.15 23.44
N VAL A 93 1.11 -42.97 22.32
CA VAL A 93 0.17 -43.97 21.80
C VAL A 93 0.92 -45.24 21.38
N ILE A 94 2.04 -45.12 20.66
CA ILE A 94 2.84 -46.27 20.22
C ILE A 94 3.34 -47.10 21.42
N ILE A 95 3.89 -46.45 22.46
CA ILE A 95 4.38 -47.14 23.66
C ILE A 95 3.22 -47.87 24.36
N CYS A 96 2.05 -47.25 24.47
CA CYS A 96 0.87 -47.87 25.07
C CYS A 96 0.44 -49.12 24.30
N CYS A 97 0.32 -49.04 22.97
CA CYS A 97 -0.07 -50.17 22.13
C CYS A 97 0.95 -51.34 22.20
N VAL A 98 2.24 -51.04 22.17
CA VAL A 98 3.30 -52.06 22.27
C VAL A 98 3.29 -52.74 23.64
N GLY A 99 3.12 -51.97 24.72
CA GLY A 99 3.04 -52.51 26.08
C GLY A 99 1.86 -53.45 26.27
N LEU A 100 0.67 -53.06 25.81
CA LEU A 100 -0.53 -53.91 25.85
C LEU A 100 -0.31 -55.21 25.06
N GLY A 101 0.25 -55.12 23.83
CA GLY A 101 0.55 -56.29 23.02
C GLY A 101 1.50 -57.29 23.71
N SER A 102 2.56 -56.78 24.37
CA SER A 102 3.52 -57.62 25.11
C SER A 102 2.87 -58.38 26.27
N THR A 103 1.97 -57.74 27.02
CA THR A 103 1.26 -58.41 28.12
C THR A 103 0.35 -59.53 27.63
N ILE A 104 -0.34 -59.33 26.50
CA ILE A 104 -1.23 -60.35 25.90
C ILE A 104 -0.42 -61.57 25.46
N VAL A 105 0.69 -61.38 24.75
CA VAL A 105 1.58 -62.47 24.32
C VAL A 105 2.09 -63.28 25.51
N THR A 106 2.49 -62.60 26.59
CA THR A 106 2.99 -63.27 27.81
C THR A 106 1.91 -64.12 28.49
N LEU A 107 0.66 -63.65 28.51
CA LEU A 107 -0.47 -64.41 29.05
C LEU A 107 -0.75 -65.66 28.20
N ILE A 108 -0.72 -65.56 26.87
CA ILE A 108 -0.91 -66.71 25.98
C ILE A 108 0.12 -67.79 26.26
N ILE A 109 1.41 -67.42 26.39
CA ILE A 109 2.49 -68.39 26.67
C ILE A 109 2.32 -69.05 28.05
N LYS A 110 1.81 -68.35 29.06
CA LYS A 110 1.59 -68.94 30.41
C LYS A 110 0.40 -69.90 30.49
N PHE A 111 -0.60 -69.74 29.61
CA PHE A 111 -1.83 -70.55 29.60
C PHE A 111 -1.85 -71.64 28.52
N LEU A 112 -0.83 -71.71 27.66
CA LEU A 112 -0.58 -72.81 26.73
C LEU A 112 0.23 -73.92 27.41
#